data_AF-A0A2R5EG61-F1
#
_entry.id   AF-A0A2R5EG61-F1
#
_cell.length_a   1.000
_cell.length_b   1.000
_cell.length_c   1.000
_cell.angle_alpha   90.00
_cell.angle_beta   90.00
_cell.angle_gamma   90.00
#
_symmetry.space_group_name_H-M   'P 1'
#
loop_
_entity.id
_entity.type
_entity.pdbx_description
1 polymer ?
#
loop_
_entity_poly.entity_id
_entity_poly.type
_entity_poly.pdbx_seq_one_letter_code
_entity_poly.pdbx_strand_id
1 'polypeptide(L)'
;MAYSFNGRCYATPEDVTTAVTSSFPRVDSTGMASLSGAPTVSASGLLSYSVQTSPYAGGGSMTAQVVQLQPCTQTWADYPLSFVVFVVAVFFALAMGFSHGKGLA
;
A
#
# COMPACT_ATOMS: atom_id res chain seq x y z
N MET A 1 2.10 -14.73 4.91
CA MET A 1 0.87 -14.03 5.36
C MET A 1 1.06 -12.57 5.00
N ALA A 2 0.04 -11.91 4.44
CA ALA A 2 0.17 -10.49 4.07
C ALA A 2 0.05 -9.58 5.31
N TYR A 3 0.79 -8.48 5.32
CA TYR A 3 0.86 -7.54 6.44
C TYR A 3 0.23 -6.21 6.03
N SER A 4 -0.58 -5.60 6.90
CA SER A 4 -1.06 -4.23 6.69
C SER A 4 -0.12 -3.22 7.33
N PHE A 5 0.34 -2.25 6.56
CA PHE A 5 1.08 -1.09 7.07
C PHE A 5 0.59 0.19 6.38
N ASN A 6 0.21 1.19 7.18
CA ASN A 6 -0.25 2.50 6.69
C ASN A 6 -1.40 2.40 5.66
N GLY A 7 -2.37 1.51 5.92
CA GLY A 7 -3.53 1.28 5.05
C GLY A 7 -3.26 0.49 3.77
N ARG A 8 -2.02 0.02 3.54
CA ARG A 8 -1.65 -0.84 2.40
C ARG A 8 -1.29 -2.25 2.84
N CYS A 9 -1.56 -3.20 1.96
CA CYS A 9 -1.24 -4.61 2.20
C CYS A 9 0.01 -5.02 1.44
N TYR A 10 0.93 -5.65 2.15
CA TYR A 10 2.24 -6.08 1.67
C TYR A 10 2.33 -7.60 1.74
N ALA A 11 2.84 -8.23 0.69
CA ALA A 11 2.92 -9.69 0.62
C ALA A 11 4.04 -10.24 1.52
N THR A 12 5.14 -9.50 1.63
CA THR A 12 6.32 -9.88 2.42
C THR A 12 6.69 -8.80 3.43
N PRO A 13 7.40 -9.15 4.52
CA PRO A 13 7.94 -8.17 5.45
C PRO A 13 9.00 -7.26 4.81
N GLU A 14 9.73 -7.73 3.79
CA GLU A 14 10.71 -6.90 3.07
C GLU A 14 10.02 -5.78 2.26
N ASP A 15 8.81 -6.01 1.74
CA ASP A 15 8.06 -4.97 1.06
C ASP A 15 7.64 -3.85 2.04
N VAL A 16 7.32 -4.21 3.28
CA VAL A 16 6.99 -3.25 4.35
C VAL A 16 8.20 -2.38 4.70
N THR A 17 9.38 -2.99 4.89
CA THR A 17 10.61 -2.24 5.20
C THR A 17 11.00 -1.34 4.04
N THR A 18 10.80 -1.79 2.80
CA THR A 18 11.02 -0.98 1.58
C THR A 18 10.04 0.19 1.49
N ALA A 19 8.77 -0.02 1.84
CA ALA A 19 7.78 1.05 1.90
C ALA A 19 8.10 2.11 2.97
N VAL A 20 8.56 1.69 4.14
CA VAL A 20 9.06 2.60 5.18
C VAL A 20 10.29 3.36 4.66
N THR A 21 11.24 2.65 4.05
CA THR A 21 12.49 3.24 3.55
C THR A 21 12.22 4.29 2.48
N SER A 22 11.32 4.01 1.53
CA SER A 22 10.93 4.96 0.48
C SER A 22 10.10 6.14 0.98
N SER A 23 9.55 6.08 2.19
CA SER A 23 8.85 7.21 2.81
C SER A 23 9.80 8.26 3.40
N PHE A 24 11.12 8.00 3.40
CA PHE A 24 12.15 8.90 3.91
C PHE A 24 13.32 9.02 2.90
N PRO A 25 14.05 10.15 2.89
CA PRO A 25 13.80 11.35 3.69
C PRO A 25 12.53 12.07 3.23
N ARG A 26 11.83 12.70 4.17
CA ARG A 26 10.68 13.56 3.89
C ARG A 26 10.91 14.94 4.50
N VAL A 27 10.36 15.95 3.86
CA VAL A 27 10.44 17.34 4.30
C VAL A 27 9.03 17.85 4.49
N ASP A 28 8.76 18.45 5.63
CA ASP A 28 7.48 19.07 5.96
C ASP A 28 7.67 20.51 6.45
N SER A 29 6.58 21.17 6.85
CA SER A 29 6.61 22.56 7.33
C SER A 29 7.37 22.75 8.64
N THR A 30 7.72 21.67 9.34
CA THR A 30 8.42 21.71 10.63
C THR A 30 9.90 21.35 10.52
N GLY A 31 10.30 20.57 9.50
CA GLY A 31 11.69 20.21 9.28
C GLY A 31 11.90 19.09 8.26
N MET A 32 13.10 18.50 8.33
CA MET A 32 13.44 17.30 7.58
C MET A 32 13.40 16.09 8.50
N ALA A 33 12.80 15.00 8.05
CA ALA A 33 12.83 13.71 8.73
C ALA A 33 13.55 12.69 7.85
N SER A 34 14.51 11.96 8.43
CA SER A 34 15.26 10.90 7.77
C SER A 34 15.30 9.66 8.65
N LEU A 35 15.48 8.49 8.03
CA LEU A 35 15.74 7.27 8.79
C LEU A 35 17.13 7.34 9.42
N SER A 36 17.21 7.00 10.70
CA SER A 36 18.49 6.90 11.43
C SER A 36 19.11 5.50 11.30
N GLY A 37 18.35 4.53 10.78
CA GLY A 37 18.78 3.15 10.58
C GLY A 37 17.79 2.41 9.68
N ALA A 38 18.19 1.22 9.22
CA ALA A 38 17.32 0.39 8.40
C ALA A 38 16.12 -0.11 9.23
N PRO A 39 14.88 0.01 8.71
CA PRO A 39 13.72 -0.59 9.35
C PRO A 39 13.85 -2.11 9.39
N THR A 40 13.46 -2.72 10.50
CA THR A 40 13.51 -4.17 10.70
C THR A 40 12.15 -4.70 11.11
N VAL A 41 11.85 -5.94 10.69
CA VAL A 41 10.62 -6.64 11.07
C VAL A 41 11.00 -7.90 11.84
N SER A 42 10.45 -8.07 13.04
CA SER A 42 10.65 -9.28 13.84
C SER A 42 9.84 -10.46 13.31
N ALA A 43 10.20 -11.68 13.72
CA ALA A 43 9.42 -12.88 13.45
C ALA A 43 7.98 -12.81 14.00
N SER A 44 7.73 -11.96 15.01
CA SER A 44 6.39 -11.70 15.56
C SER A 44 5.60 -10.62 14.80
N GLY A 45 6.16 -10.05 13.72
CA GLY A 45 5.51 -9.00 12.93
C GLY A 45 5.61 -7.61 13.54
N LEU A 46 6.57 -7.35 14.44
CA LEU A 46 6.85 -6.01 14.94
C LEU A 46 7.79 -5.30 13.97
N LEU A 47 7.33 -4.20 13.40
CA LEU A 47 8.15 -3.28 12.61
C LEU A 47 8.79 -2.26 13.55
N SER A 48 10.12 -2.17 13.53
CA SER A 48 10.89 -1.18 14.29
C SER A 48 11.76 -0.32 13.39
N TYR A 49 11.70 1.01 13.59
CA TYR A 49 12.51 1.97 12.83
C TYR A 49 12.76 3.24 13.65
N SER A 50 13.88 3.91 13.39
CA SER A 50 14.23 5.18 14.03
C SER A 50 14.19 6.32 13.02
N VAL A 51 13.54 7.41 13.39
CA VAL A 51 13.45 8.63 12.57
C VAL A 51 14.22 9.74 13.27
N GLN A 52 15.18 10.32 12.57
CA GLN A 52 15.83 11.55 12.95
C GLN A 52 15.07 12.73 12.33
N THR A 53 14.52 13.60 13.16
CA THR A 53 13.83 14.82 12.75
C THR A 53 14.73 16.01 13.04
N SER A 54 15.10 16.78 12.03
CA SER A 54 15.85 18.02 12.12
C SER A 54 14.92 19.20 11.85
N PRO A 55 14.37 19.86 12.90
CA PRO A 55 13.49 21.00 12.71
C PRO A 55 14.26 22.21 12.18
N TYR A 56 13.59 23.09 11.42
CA TYR A 56 14.24 24.30 10.89
C TYR A 56 14.60 25.33 11.95
N ALA A 57 13.92 25.29 13.10
CA ALA A 57 14.03 26.27 14.18
C ALA A 57 14.87 25.80 15.39
N GLY A 58 15.55 24.63 15.33
CA GLY A 58 16.31 24.12 16.48
C GLY A 58 17.02 22.78 16.27
N GLY A 59 17.61 22.23 17.34
CA GLY A 59 18.40 20.99 17.32
C GLY A 59 17.59 19.74 16.97
N GLY A 60 18.22 18.81 16.26
CA GLY A 60 17.59 17.56 15.84
C GLY A 60 17.18 16.65 17.00
N SER A 61 16.10 15.91 16.80
CA SER A 61 15.57 14.89 17.71
C SER A 61 15.57 13.53 17.02
N MET A 62 15.79 12.46 17.79
CA MET A 62 15.64 11.07 17.32
C MET A 62 14.45 10.42 18.00
N THR A 63 13.57 9.82 17.21
CA THR A 63 12.39 9.11 17.71
C THR A 63 12.41 7.67 17.22
N ALA A 64 12.39 6.73 18.16
CA ALA A 64 12.17 5.31 17.84
C ALA A 64 10.68 5.06 17.67
N GLN A 65 10.31 4.31 16.65
CA GLN A 65 8.95 3.90 16.35
C GLN A 65 8.89 2.38 16.29
N VAL A 66 7.90 1.81 16.98
CA VAL A 66 7.60 0.38 16.94
C VAL A 66 6.11 0.25 16.62
N VAL A 67 5.80 -0.48 15.55
CA VAL A 67 4.44 -0.67 15.05
C VAL A 67 4.19 -2.16 14.89
N GLN A 68 3.09 -2.65 15.44
CA GLN A 68 2.67 -4.02 15.24
C GLN A 68 1.96 -4.15 13.88
N LEU A 69 2.50 -4.98 13.00
CA LEU A 69 1.88 -5.26 11.71
C LEU A 69 0.65 -6.15 11.95
N GLN A 70 -0.50 -5.66 11.51
CA GLN A 70 -1.73 -6.45 11.54
C GLN A 70 -1.81 -7.36 10.32
N PRO A 71 -2.47 -8.53 10.44
CA PRO A 71 -2.71 -9.38 9.29
C PRO A 71 -3.64 -8.67 8.32
N CYS A 72 -3.21 -8.54 7.05
CA CYS A 72 -4.09 -8.06 6.01
C CYS A 72 -4.86 -9.22 5.39
N THR A 73 -6.18 -9.21 5.53
CA THR A 73 -7.07 -9.96 4.65
C THR A 73 -7.33 -9.09 3.42
N GLN A 74 -6.73 -9.42 2.27
CA GLN A 74 -7.16 -8.82 1.01
C GLN A 74 -8.64 -9.14 0.84
N THR A 75 -9.50 -8.15 1.07
CA THR A 75 -10.87 -8.22 0.60
C THR A 75 -10.83 -7.77 -0.85
N TRP A 76 -11.46 -8.56 -1.71
CA TRP A 76 -11.54 -8.55 -3.17
C TRP A 76 -11.93 -7.22 -3.84
N ALA A 77 -11.86 -6.08 -3.13
CA ALA A 77 -12.24 -4.75 -3.58
C ALA A 77 -11.16 -4.03 -4.41
N ASP A 78 -9.95 -4.60 -4.55
CA ASP A 78 -8.84 -4.03 -5.33
C ASP A 78 -8.81 -4.48 -6.80
N TYR A 79 -9.90 -5.02 -7.35
CA TYR A 79 -9.97 -5.15 -8.81
C TYR A 79 -10.05 -3.75 -9.43
N PRO A 80 -9.16 -3.39 -10.35
CA PRO A 80 -9.22 -2.09 -10.98
C PRO A 80 -10.58 -1.94 -11.68
N LEU A 81 -11.23 -0.79 -11.53
CA LEU A 81 -12.54 -0.50 -12.15
C LEU A 81 -12.56 -0.81 -13.65
N SER A 82 -11.41 -0.72 -14.33
CA SER A 82 -11.23 -1.12 -15.73
C SER A 82 -11.59 -2.60 -15.99
N PHE A 83 -11.25 -3.51 -15.08
CA PHE A 83 -11.59 -4.92 -15.18
C PHE A 83 -13.10 -5.14 -15.04
N VAL A 84 -13.75 -4.45 -14.09
CA VAL A 84 -15.21 -4.52 -13.89
C VAL A 84 -15.94 -3.98 -15.12
N VAL A 85 -15.52 -2.83 -15.64
CA VAL A 85 -16.10 -2.23 -16.85
C VAL A 85 -15.91 -3.15 -18.07
N PHE A 86 -14.75 -3.80 -18.21
CA PHE A 86 -14.50 -4.73 -19.30
C PHE A 86 -15.42 -5.95 -19.24
N VAL A 87 -15.58 -6.57 -18.06
CA VAL A 87 -16.48 -7.72 -17.89
C VAL A 87 -17.93 -7.33 -18.20
N VAL A 88 -18.40 -6.19 -17.70
CA VAL A 88 -19.75 -5.68 -18.00
C VAL A 88 -19.92 -5.43 -19.50
N ALA A 89 -18.95 -4.79 -20.16
CA ALA A 89 -19.02 -4.52 -21.60
C ALA A 89 -19.08 -5.80 -22.45
N VAL A 90 -18.31 -6.84 -22.09
CA VAL A 90 -18.36 -8.15 -22.76
C VAL A 90 -19.72 -8.81 -22.57
N PHE A 91 -20.28 -8.77 -21.36
CA PHE A 91 -21.64 -9.28 -21.11
C PHE A 91 -22.70 -8.55 -21.93
N PHE A 92 -22.64 -7.22 -22.01
CA PHE A 92 -23.55 -6.43 -22.84
C PHE A 92 -23.39 -6.70 -24.33
N ALA A 93 -22.16 -6.84 -24.84
CA ALA A 93 -21.88 -7.16 -26.23
C ALA A 93 -22.40 -8.55 -26.60
N LEU A 94 -22.22 -9.55 -25.72
CA LEU A 94 -22.80 -10.88 -25.91
C LEU A 94 -24.33 -10.85 -25.87
N ALA A 95 -24.92 -10.18 -24.88
CA ALA A 95 -26.38 -10.06 -24.77
C ALA A 95 -27.01 -9.36 -25.99
N MET A 96 -26.39 -8.29 -26.49
CA MET A 96 -26.83 -7.61 -27.71
C MET A 96 -26.57 -8.43 -28.97
N GLY A 97 -25.45 -9.17 -29.05
CA GLY A 97 -25.14 -10.08 -30.15
C GLY A 97 -26.15 -11.23 -30.30
N PHE A 98 -26.72 -11.74 -29.21
CA PHE A 98 -27.78 -12.74 -29.27
C PHE A 98 -29.15 -12.18 -29.71
N SER A 99 -29.38 -10.86 -29.60
CA SER A 99 -30.66 -10.25 -29.99
C SER A 99 -30.80 -9.96 -31.50
N HIS A 100 -29.69 -9.87 -32.24
CA HIS A 100 -29.70 -9.60 -33.69
C HIS A 100 -29.57 -10.85 -34.58
N GLY A 101 -29.48 -12.06 -34.00
CA GLY A 101 -29.30 -13.32 -34.71
C GLY A 101 -30.59 -14.10 -35.06
N LYS A 102 -31.79 -13.53 -34.87
CA LYS A 102 -33.06 -14.16 -35.27
C LYS A 102 -33.73 -13.37 -36.40
N GLY A 103 -33.25 -13.53 -37.62
CA GLY A 103 -33.87 -12.86 -38.77
C GLY A 103 -33.29 -13.20 -40.13
N LEU A 104 -32.97 -14.47 -40.42
CA LEU A 104 -32.82 -14.96 -41.79
C LEU A 104 -33.36 -16.41 -41.85
N ALA A 105 -34.67 -16.52 -41.98
CA ALA A 105 -35.40 -17.66 -42.53
C ALA A 105 -36.23 -17.12 -43.70
#